data_AF-A0A182ESS4-F1
#
_entry.id   AF-A0A182ESS4-F1
#
_cell.length_a   1.000
_cell.length_b   1.000
_cell.length_c   1.000
_cell.angle_alpha   90.00
_cell.angle_beta   90.00
_cell.angle_gamma   90.00
#
_symmetry.space_group_name_H-M   'P 1'
#
loop_
_entity.id
_entity.type
_entity.pdbx_description
1 polymer ?
#
loop_
_entity_poly.entity_id
_entity_poly.type
_entity_poly.pdbx_seq_one_letter_code
_entity_poly.pdbx_strand_id
1 'polypeptide(L)'
;MCAADTSSSTNVAETGEGDQCEDQNIEFLEVDPSTKELDLTRYRIRKIENFDFLHSIEYLCLRWNLIKKIENLHVLVTLVELDLYDNQ
;
A
#
# COMPACT_ATOMS: atom_id res chain seq x y z
N MET A 1 3.06 26.13 -43.92
CA MET A 1 1.83 25.93 -43.12
C MET A 1 2.10 24.74 -42.21
N CYS A 2 2.10 24.97 -40.90
CA CYS A 2 2.33 23.97 -39.87
C CYS A 2 1.05 23.16 -39.62
N ALA A 3 1.18 21.86 -39.40
CA ALA A 3 0.33 21.11 -38.48
C ALA A 3 1.20 20.01 -37.86
N ALA A 4 1.40 20.12 -36.55
CA ALA A 4 2.02 19.11 -35.71
C ALA A 4 0.93 18.08 -35.36
N ASP A 5 1.22 16.79 -35.53
CA ASP A 5 0.44 15.75 -34.86
C ASP A 5 1.22 15.29 -33.63
N THR A 6 0.59 15.57 -32.50
CA THR A 6 1.10 15.40 -31.14
C THR A 6 1.08 13.93 -30.76
N SER A 7 2.20 13.50 -30.20
CA SER A 7 2.43 12.23 -29.52
C SER A 7 1.26 11.87 -28.60
N SER A 8 0.67 10.68 -28.78
CA SER A 8 -0.07 10.00 -27.71
C SER A 8 0.80 8.87 -27.18
N SER A 9 1.93 9.26 -26.59
CA SER A 9 2.59 8.45 -25.58
C SER A 9 1.72 8.55 -24.33
N THR A 10 0.82 7.59 -24.12
CA THR A 10 0.33 7.36 -22.76
C THR A 10 1.40 6.54 -22.06
N ASN A 11 2.33 7.28 -21.48
CA ASN A 11 3.23 6.82 -20.45
C ASN A 11 2.40 6.08 -19.40
N VAL A 12 2.49 4.76 -19.38
CA VAL A 12 2.41 4.02 -18.12
C VAL A 12 3.60 4.53 -17.31
N ALA A 13 3.33 5.52 -16.47
CA ALA A 13 4.30 6.04 -15.53
C ALA A 13 4.76 4.88 -14.64
N GLU A 14 6.08 4.77 -14.59
CA GLU A 14 6.85 3.88 -13.76
C GLU A 14 6.48 4.02 -12.28
N THR A 15 6.51 2.90 -11.57
CA THR A 15 7.28 2.81 -10.33
C THR A 15 7.90 1.42 -10.31
N GLY A 16 9.01 1.30 -11.04
CA GLY A 16 10.00 0.28 -10.75
C GLY A 16 10.93 0.85 -9.69
N GLU A 17 10.77 0.45 -8.44
CA GLU A 17 11.82 0.57 -7.44
C GLU A 17 11.95 -0.80 -6.79
N GLY A 18 13.10 -1.43 -7.06
CA GLY A 18 13.44 -2.71 -6.46
C GLY A 18 13.64 -2.51 -4.98
N ASP A 19 12.94 -3.29 -4.17
CA ASP A 19 13.18 -3.25 -2.74
C ASP A 19 13.80 -4.55 -2.26
N GLN A 20 14.72 -4.41 -1.33
CA GLN A 20 15.47 -5.50 -0.74
C GLN A 20 14.50 -6.28 0.15
N CYS A 21 14.47 -7.61 0.03
CA CYS A 21 13.70 -8.47 0.92
C CYS A 21 14.40 -8.54 2.29
N GLU A 22 14.47 -7.42 3.00
CA GLU A 22 14.85 -7.48 4.40
C GLU A 22 13.66 -8.04 5.18
N ASP A 23 13.88 -9.20 5.79
CA ASP A 23 12.96 -9.83 6.74
C ASP A 23 12.83 -8.96 7.99
N GLN A 24 12.14 -7.84 7.86
CA GLN A 24 11.81 -7.01 9.00
C GLN A 24 10.53 -7.55 9.60
N ASN A 25 10.68 -8.40 10.63
CA ASN A 25 9.64 -8.57 11.63
C ASN A 25 9.44 -7.18 12.28
N ILE A 26 8.46 -6.43 11.80
CA ILE A 26 8.05 -5.20 12.48
C ILE A 26 7.38 -5.61 13.78
N GLU A 27 8.04 -5.36 14.90
CA GLU A 27 7.39 -5.36 16.22
C GLU A 27 6.74 -4.00 16.52
N PHE A 28 7.24 -2.90 15.95
CA PHE A 28 6.69 -1.55 16.15
C PHE A 28 6.90 -0.68 14.89
N LEU A 29 5.80 -0.22 14.28
CA LEU A 29 5.81 0.79 13.23
C LEU A 29 5.04 2.02 13.73
N GLU A 30 5.75 3.12 13.90
CA GLU A 30 5.14 4.41 14.23
C GLU A 30 4.75 5.09 12.92
N VAL A 31 3.45 5.08 12.61
CA VAL A 31 2.89 5.77 11.44
C VAL A 31 2.04 6.95 11.93
N ASP A 32 2.17 8.09 11.28
CA ASP A 32 1.38 9.26 11.62
C ASP A 32 -0.12 9.01 11.33
N PRO A 33 -1.03 9.38 12.25
CA PRO A 33 -2.48 9.20 12.07
C PRO A 33 -3.09 10.07 10.95
N SER A 34 -2.35 11.06 10.47
CA SER A 34 -2.71 11.89 9.30
C SER A 34 -2.23 11.31 7.97
N THR A 35 -1.58 10.15 7.98
CA THR A 35 -1.09 9.49 6.76
C THR A 35 -2.25 9.04 5.89
N LYS A 36 -2.21 9.43 4.61
CA LYS A 36 -3.21 9.07 3.60
C LYS A 36 -2.83 7.82 2.81
N GLU A 37 -1.54 7.56 2.65
CA GLU A 37 -1.02 6.47 1.83
C GLU A 37 0.01 5.70 2.66
N LEU A 38 -0.18 4.40 2.80
CA LEU A 38 0.76 3.55 3.52
C LEU A 38 1.11 2.32 2.69
N ASP A 39 2.40 2.16 2.43
CA ASP A 39 2.93 0.96 1.80
C ASP A 39 3.58 0.04 2.84
N LEU A 40 2.93 -1.10 3.01
CA LEU A 40 3.34 -2.19 3.87
C LEU A 40 3.69 -3.44 3.05
N THR A 41 4.36 -3.28 1.91
CA THR A 41 4.84 -4.40 1.12
C THR A 41 5.96 -5.17 1.83
N ARG A 42 5.88 -6.52 1.87
CA ARG A 42 6.91 -7.44 2.42
C ARG A 42 7.15 -7.42 3.94
N TYR A 43 6.25 -6.85 4.72
CA TYR A 43 6.38 -6.84 6.20
C TYR A 43 5.92 -8.10 6.92
N ARG A 44 5.66 -9.19 6.18
CA ARG A 44 5.24 -10.50 6.74
C ARG A 44 4.03 -10.39 7.67
N ILE A 45 3.15 -9.43 7.42
CA ILE A 45 1.98 -9.16 8.26
C ILE A 45 1.08 -10.39 8.19
N ARG A 46 0.81 -11.00 9.35
CA ARG A 46 -0.02 -12.22 9.44
C ARG A 46 -1.49 -11.90 9.66
N LYS A 47 -1.76 -10.75 10.28
CA LYS A 47 -3.07 -10.27 10.67
C LYS A 47 -3.10 -8.75 10.57
N ILE A 48 -4.23 -8.23 10.17
CA ILE A 48 -4.54 -6.80 10.17
C ILE A 48 -4.95 -6.47 11.61
N GLU A 49 -4.02 -5.96 12.41
CA GLU A 49 -4.25 -5.55 13.80
C GLU A 49 -3.47 -4.26 14.08
N ASN A 50 -3.87 -3.53 15.12
CA ASN A 50 -3.25 -2.27 15.54
C ASN A 50 -3.35 -1.12 14.53
N PHE A 51 -4.27 -1.18 13.57
CA PHE A 51 -4.53 -0.08 12.62
C PHE A 51 -5.55 0.96 13.11
N ASP A 52 -5.92 0.88 14.39
CA ASP A 52 -6.97 1.71 14.98
C ASP A 52 -6.66 3.20 14.93
N PHE A 53 -5.39 3.59 14.79
CA PHE A 53 -4.97 4.99 14.71
C PHE A 53 -4.96 5.55 13.27
N LEU A 54 -5.08 4.69 12.24
CA LEU A 54 -5.07 5.07 10.83
C LEU A 54 -6.46 5.52 10.35
N HIS A 55 -6.97 6.60 10.94
CA HIS A 55 -8.29 7.15 10.61
C HIS A 55 -8.34 7.97 9.32
N SER A 56 -7.17 8.38 8.80
CA SER A 56 -7.07 9.26 7.62
C SER A 56 -6.52 8.53 6.39
N ILE A 57 -6.33 7.22 6.48
CA ILE A 57 -5.72 6.44 5.39
C ILE A 57 -6.73 6.25 4.26
N GLU A 58 -6.31 6.58 3.05
CA GLU A 58 -7.07 6.46 1.80
C GLU A 58 -6.54 5.28 0.97
N TYR A 59 -5.22 5.03 0.98
CA TYR A 59 -4.58 3.97 0.21
C TYR A 59 -3.70 3.10 1.11
N LEU A 60 -3.95 1.79 1.12
CA LEU A 60 -3.17 0.81 1.90
C LEU A 60 -2.66 -0.31 1.00
N CYS A 61 -1.34 -0.37 0.83
CA CYS A 61 -0.65 -1.44 0.12
C CYS A 61 -0.13 -2.48 1.11
N LEU A 62 -0.54 -3.73 0.96
CA LEU A 62 -0.17 -4.86 1.81
C LEU A 62 0.32 -6.04 0.96
N ARG A 63 1.09 -5.77 -0.10
CA ARG A 63 1.57 -6.81 -1.01
C ARG A 63 2.63 -7.70 -0.34
N TRP A 64 2.74 -8.95 -0.77
CA TRP A 64 3.79 -9.88 -0.29
C TRP A 64 3.79 -10.07 1.24
N ASN A 65 2.60 -10.11 1.84
CA ASN A 65 2.41 -10.37 3.26
C ASN A 65 1.89 -11.80 3.51
N LEU A 66 1.61 -12.13 4.77
CA LEU A 66 1.17 -13.46 5.21
C LEU A 66 -0.28 -13.41 5.72
N ILE A 67 -1.09 -12.51 5.17
CA ILE A 67 -2.45 -12.26 5.63
C ILE A 67 -3.36 -13.38 5.12
N LYS A 68 -3.63 -14.35 5.99
CA LYS A 68 -4.53 -15.47 5.70
C LYS A 68 -6.00 -15.16 5.91
N LYS A 69 -6.27 -14.16 6.76
CA LYS A 69 -7.62 -13.76 7.14
C LYS A 69 -7.66 -12.26 7.27
N ILE A 70 -8.62 -11.67 6.57
CA ILE A 70 -8.90 -10.24 6.62
C ILE A 70 -9.87 -10.01 7.77
N GLU A 71 -9.42 -9.31 8.81
CA GLU A 71 -10.21 -8.91 9.97
C GLU A 71 -9.86 -7.46 10.33
N ASN A 72 -10.63 -6.83 11.22
CA ASN A 72 -10.36 -5.48 11.74
C ASN A 72 -10.29 -4.33 10.72
N LEU A 73 -10.75 -4.51 9.48
CA LEU A 73 -10.81 -3.41 8.49
C LEU A 73 -11.83 -2.30 8.84
N HIS A 74 -12.74 -2.55 9.78
CA HIS A 74 -13.79 -1.61 10.18
C HIS A 74 -13.24 -0.30 10.78
N VAL A 75 -11.98 -0.28 11.21
CA VAL A 75 -11.33 0.90 11.80
C VAL A 75 -10.79 1.87 10.73
N LEU A 76 -10.56 1.35 9.52
CA LEU A 76 -10.06 2.11 8.37
C LEU A 76 -11.22 2.79 7.63
N VAL A 77 -11.82 3.80 8.28
CA VAL A 77 -13.06 4.44 7.83
C VAL A 77 -12.92 5.26 6.54
N THR A 78 -11.73 5.76 6.24
CA THR A 78 -11.43 6.58 5.05
C THR A 78 -10.85 5.79 3.89
N LEU A 79 -10.66 4.48 4.05
CA LEU A 79 -9.94 3.66 3.07
C LEU A 79 -10.71 3.61 1.75
N VAL A 80 -10.03 4.02 0.68
CA VAL A 80 -10.53 4.02 -0.69
C VAL A 80 -9.98 2.82 -1.45
N GLU A 81 -8.69 2.51 -1.26
CA GLU A 81 -7.99 1.46 -1.99
C GLU A 81 -7.20 0.55 -1.04
N LEU A 82 -7.37 -0.76 -1.21
CA LEU A 82 -6.69 -1.79 -0.43
C LEU A 82 -6.06 -2.81 -1.38
N ASP A 83 -4.73 -2.89 -1.38
CA ASP A 83 -3.99 -3.86 -2.17
C ASP A 83 -3.47 -5.00 -1.30
N LEU A 84 -3.94 -6.23 -1.58
CA LEU A 84 -3.54 -7.45 -0.88
C LEU A 84 -2.86 -8.45 -1.83
N TYR A 85 -2.24 -7.98 -2.91
CA TYR A 85 -1.63 -8.86 -3.90
C TYR A 85 -0.52 -9.75 -3.31
N ASP A 86 -0.52 -11.03 -3.68
CA ASP A 86 0.49 -12.01 -3.27
C ASP A 86 0.59 -12.18 -1.74
N ASN A 87 -0.57 -12.30 -1.08
CA ASN A 87 -0.66 -12.72 0.32
C ASN A 87 -0.79 -14.26 0.41
N GLN A 88 -0.01 -14.88 1.31
CA GLN A 88 -0.01 -16.33 1.58
C GLN A 88 -0.74 -16.71 2.87
#